data_AF-A0AAD6ZJH8-F1
#
_entry.id   AF-A0AAD6ZJH8-F1
#
_cell.length_a   1.000
_cell.length_b   1.000
_cell.length_c   1.000
_cell.angle_alpha   90.00
_cell.angle_beta   90.00
_cell.angle_gamma   90.00
#
_symmetry.space_group_name_H-M   'P 1'
#
loop_
_entity.id
_entity.type
_entity.pdbx_description
1 polymer ?
#
loop_
_entity_poly.entity_id
_entity_poly.type
_entity_poly.pdbx_seq_one_letter_code
_entity_poly.pdbx_strand_id
1 'polypeptide(L)'
;EIDDIDPKEHIPFYTYVACRAISDKLVWKAAEKYPHIDFTTIFTPTLYGWFAEHYPVPKSVAELNGNKILYELIQKDVSFPTWPIATIAHNRDIAKAHVLALIAPVLPKGERKRPILSLGLMMWIDAIAFLKTSGVAAKFKARGHDIVTRLPEVSAAGKQVGHQSYGECTGFEEGGLYSVARYSAGGDAQLAGLR
;
A
#
# COMPACT_ATOMS: atom_id res chain seq x y z
N GLU A 1 -15.07 12.91 15.28
CA GLU A 1 -13.79 13.57 15.60
C GLU A 1 -12.91 12.61 16.38
N ILE A 2 -11.73 13.02 16.87
CA ILE A 2 -10.86 12.08 17.61
C ILE A 2 -11.54 11.61 18.90
N ASP A 3 -12.37 12.49 19.48
CA ASP A 3 -13.12 12.27 20.70
C ASP A 3 -14.26 11.24 20.52
N ASP A 4 -14.64 10.92 19.28
CA ASP A 4 -15.66 9.89 18.98
C ASP A 4 -15.06 8.48 18.88
N ILE A 5 -13.72 8.34 18.96
CA ILE A 5 -13.05 7.04 18.87
C ILE A 5 -12.88 6.47 20.29
N ASP A 6 -13.75 5.54 20.68
CA ASP A 6 -13.54 4.70 21.87
C ASP A 6 -12.84 3.38 21.48
N PRO A 7 -11.58 3.11 21.89
CA PRO A 7 -10.88 1.86 21.60
C PRO A 7 -11.50 0.61 22.25
N LYS A 8 -12.36 0.76 23.27
CA LYS A 8 -13.04 -0.35 23.94
C LYS A 8 -14.30 -0.79 23.20
N GLU A 9 -14.94 0.14 22.49
CA GLU A 9 -16.19 -0.10 21.77
C GLU A 9 -15.97 -0.39 20.27
N HIS A 10 -14.79 -0.02 19.74
CA HIS A 10 -14.48 -0.19 18.32
C HIS A 10 -13.50 -1.32 18.03
N ILE A 11 -13.71 -2.00 16.90
CA ILE A 11 -12.77 -2.99 16.37
C ILE A 11 -11.43 -2.29 16.08
N PRO A 12 -10.28 -2.82 16.55
CA PRO A 12 -8.98 -2.14 16.46
C PRO A 12 -8.60 -1.67 15.05
N PHE A 13 -9.00 -2.41 14.01
CA PHE A 13 -8.77 -2.03 12.63
C PHE A 13 -9.51 -0.73 12.24
N TYR A 14 -10.77 -0.58 12.62
CA TYR A 14 -11.53 0.64 12.32
C TYR A 14 -11.02 1.83 13.14
N THR A 15 -10.64 1.61 14.40
CA THR A 15 -9.93 2.60 15.21
C THR A 15 -8.67 3.10 14.49
N TYR A 16 -7.83 2.19 14.00
CA TYR A 16 -6.63 2.54 13.23
C TYR A 16 -6.96 3.39 11.99
N VAL A 17 -7.94 2.97 11.17
CA VAL A 17 -8.34 3.70 9.97
C VAL A 17 -8.86 5.10 10.31
N ALA A 18 -9.71 5.22 11.35
CA ALA A 18 -10.25 6.49 11.79
C ALA A 18 -9.14 7.43 12.30
N CYS A 19 -8.21 6.94 13.10
CA CYS A 19 -7.05 7.71 13.57
C CYS A 19 -6.21 8.25 12.40
N ARG A 20 -5.98 7.45 11.35
CA ARG A 20 -5.22 7.90 10.16
C ARG A 20 -5.97 9.00 9.40
N ALA A 21 -7.28 8.85 9.21
CA ALA A 21 -8.10 9.86 8.54
C ALA A 21 -8.16 11.19 9.32
N ILE A 22 -8.27 11.12 10.65
CA ILE A 22 -8.30 12.31 11.50
C ILE A 22 -6.94 12.99 11.53
N SER A 23 -5.85 12.22 11.62
CA SER A 23 -4.48 12.78 11.60
C SER A 23 -4.22 13.58 10.32
N ASP A 24 -4.63 13.08 9.16
CA ASP A 24 -4.51 13.82 7.90
C ASP A 24 -5.33 15.13 7.92
N LYS A 25 -6.57 15.10 8.40
CA LYS A 25 -7.38 16.32 8.57
C LYS A 25 -6.70 17.35 9.48
N LEU A 26 -6.09 16.90 10.58
CA LEU A 26 -5.39 17.78 11.51
C LEU A 26 -4.13 18.39 10.90
N VAL A 27 -3.37 17.64 10.10
CA VAL A 27 -2.23 18.18 9.33
C VAL A 27 -2.69 19.29 8.40
N TRP A 28 -3.81 19.13 7.70
CA TRP A 28 -4.30 20.16 6.78
C TRP A 28 -4.89 21.39 7.50
N LYS A 29 -5.51 21.21 8.68
CA LYS A 29 -5.87 22.34 9.56
C LYS A 29 -4.61 23.11 10.03
N ALA A 30 -3.53 22.41 10.32
CA ALA A 30 -2.25 23.03 10.67
C ALA A 30 -1.65 23.78 9.47
N ALA A 31 -1.72 23.21 8.26
CA ALA A 31 -1.24 23.85 7.03
C ALA A 31 -1.94 25.19 6.76
N GLU A 32 -3.24 25.29 7.04
CA GLU A 32 -4.00 26.55 6.95
C GLU A 32 -3.51 27.60 7.97
N LYS A 33 -3.14 27.17 9.18
CA LYS A 33 -2.64 28.04 10.25
C LYS A 33 -1.19 28.50 10.02
N TYR A 34 -0.37 27.69 9.36
CA TYR A 34 1.06 27.92 9.17
C TYR A 34 1.42 27.99 7.68
N PRO A 35 0.97 29.01 6.92
CA PRO A 35 1.13 29.07 5.46
C PRO A 35 2.58 29.26 4.98
N HIS A 36 3.52 29.52 5.89
CA HIS A 36 4.95 29.60 5.60
C HIS A 36 5.66 28.24 5.63
N ILE A 37 4.96 27.19 6.08
CA ILE A 37 5.46 25.81 6.07
C ILE A 37 4.80 25.08 4.91
N ASP A 38 5.61 24.43 4.08
CA ASP A 38 5.13 23.60 2.98
C ASP A 38 4.83 22.18 3.47
N PHE A 39 3.55 21.84 3.61
CA PHE A 39 3.11 20.53 4.09
C PHE A 39 2.92 19.54 2.94
N THR A 40 3.44 18.33 3.13
CA THR A 40 3.18 17.18 2.26
C THR A 40 2.75 15.98 3.10
N THR A 41 1.65 15.33 2.73
CA THR A 41 1.22 14.05 3.32
C THR A 41 1.35 12.95 2.29
N ILE A 42 1.95 11.83 2.65
CA ILE A 42 2.09 10.68 1.76
C ILE A 42 1.13 9.58 2.22
N PHE A 43 0.13 9.27 1.39
CA PHE A 43 -0.76 8.15 1.66
C PHE A 43 -0.10 6.84 1.25
N THR A 44 0.05 5.96 2.23
CA THR A 44 0.72 4.67 2.09
C THR A 44 -0.30 3.54 2.24
N PRO A 45 -0.42 2.65 1.24
CA PRO A 45 -1.18 1.43 1.37
C PRO A 45 -0.38 0.38 2.15
N THR A 46 -0.70 -0.90 2.04
CA THR A 46 0.06 -1.95 2.73
C THR A 46 1.48 -2.03 2.17
N LEU A 47 2.48 -1.92 3.04
CA LEU A 47 3.87 -1.87 2.62
C LEU A 47 4.53 -3.24 2.66
N TYR A 48 5.18 -3.61 1.56
CA TYR A 48 5.94 -4.83 1.42
C TYR A 48 7.37 -4.54 0.96
N GLY A 49 8.28 -5.46 1.29
CA GLY A 49 9.65 -5.42 0.80
C GLY A 49 10.67 -5.55 1.91
N TRP A 50 11.94 -5.58 1.51
CA TRP A 50 13.04 -5.82 2.44
C TRP A 50 13.17 -4.68 3.46
N PHE A 51 13.51 -5.04 4.69
CA PHE A 51 14.07 -4.13 5.69
C PHE A 51 15.37 -3.51 5.18
N ALA A 52 15.64 -2.28 5.61
CA ALA A 52 16.91 -1.60 5.28
C ALA A 52 18.10 -2.37 5.89
N GLU A 53 19.23 -2.39 5.17
CA GLU A 53 20.39 -3.23 5.49
C GLU A 53 20.97 -2.99 6.89
N HIS A 54 20.87 -1.77 7.39
CA HIS A 54 21.40 -1.37 8.70
C HIS A 54 20.34 -1.33 9.81
N TYR A 55 19.13 -1.82 9.54
CA TYR A 55 18.08 -1.93 10.56
C TYR A 55 18.09 -3.32 11.21
N PRO A 56 17.74 -3.43 12.50
CA PRO A 56 17.59 -4.73 13.15
C PRO A 56 16.65 -5.64 12.34
N VAL A 57 17.11 -6.86 12.08
CA VAL A 57 16.26 -7.89 11.49
C VAL A 57 15.16 -8.22 12.51
N PRO A 58 13.88 -8.32 12.07
CA PRO A 58 12.78 -8.73 12.93
C PRO A 58 13.09 -10.02 13.67
N LYS A 59 12.94 -10.00 15.00
CA LYS A 59 13.17 -11.17 15.87
C LYS A 59 11.91 -12.00 16.09
N SER A 60 10.76 -11.46 15.70
CA SER A 60 9.45 -12.09 15.88
C SER A 60 8.53 -11.81 14.69
N VAL A 61 7.48 -12.63 14.54
CA VAL A 61 6.45 -12.44 13.49
C VAL A 61 5.72 -11.10 13.67
N ALA A 62 5.55 -10.64 14.91
CA ALA A 62 4.94 -9.35 15.21
C ALA A 62 5.74 -8.16 14.68
N GLU A 63 7.08 -8.29 14.59
CA GLU A 63 7.97 -7.26 14.08
C GLU A 63 8.00 -7.19 12.53
N LEU A 64 7.37 -8.14 11.83
CA LEU A 64 7.35 -8.15 10.36
C LEU A 64 6.46 -7.07 9.74
N ASN A 65 5.61 -6.40 10.53
CA ASN A 65 4.64 -5.41 10.04
C ASN A 65 3.82 -5.97 8.85
N GLY A 66 3.60 -5.20 7.77
CA GLY A 66 2.89 -5.67 6.57
C GLY A 66 3.47 -6.96 5.96
N ASN A 67 4.79 -7.17 6.03
CA ASN A 67 5.43 -8.40 5.55
C ASN A 67 4.97 -9.66 6.31
N LYS A 68 4.34 -9.51 7.49
CA LYS A 68 3.70 -10.62 8.21
C LYS A 68 2.72 -11.37 7.31
N ILE A 69 1.95 -10.66 6.49
CA ILE A 69 0.95 -11.27 5.59
C ILE A 69 1.64 -12.20 4.57
N LEU A 70 2.75 -11.76 3.97
CA LEU A 70 3.52 -12.59 3.04
C LEU A 70 4.22 -13.75 3.76
N TYR A 71 4.70 -13.52 4.97
CA TYR A 71 5.32 -14.55 5.80
C TYR A 71 4.32 -15.65 6.17
N GLU A 72 3.09 -15.28 6.52
CA GLU A 72 2.03 -16.23 6.84
C GLU A 72 1.68 -17.14 5.65
N LEU A 73 1.72 -16.63 4.41
CA LEU A 73 1.50 -17.44 3.20
C LEU A 73 2.54 -18.55 2.98
N ILE A 74 3.74 -18.43 3.55
CA ILE A 74 4.82 -19.41 3.38
C ILE A 74 5.00 -20.33 4.61
N GLN A 75 4.29 -20.08 5.72
CA GLN A 75 4.34 -20.91 6.92
C GLN A 75 3.49 -22.19 6.77
N LYS A 76 3.89 -23.26 7.48
CA LYS A 76 3.30 -24.60 7.35
C LYS A 76 1.85 -24.71 7.86
N ASP A 77 1.45 -23.88 8.83
CA ASP A 77 0.27 -24.13 9.66
C ASP A 77 -0.69 -22.93 9.74
N VAL A 78 -0.60 -21.98 8.81
CA VAL A 78 -1.43 -20.76 8.84
C VAL A 78 -2.61 -20.91 7.88
N SER A 79 -3.82 -20.70 8.41
CA SER A 79 -5.04 -20.56 7.60
C SER A 79 -4.90 -19.35 6.68
N PHE A 80 -5.24 -19.51 5.39
CA PHE A 80 -5.21 -18.40 4.45
C PHE A 80 -6.08 -17.23 4.94
N PRO A 81 -5.62 -15.97 4.78
CA PRO A 81 -6.41 -14.82 5.17
C PRO A 81 -7.77 -14.85 4.48
N THR A 82 -8.84 -14.60 5.23
CA THR A 82 -10.20 -14.46 4.68
C THR A 82 -10.42 -13.10 4.01
N TRP A 83 -9.49 -12.16 4.21
CA TRP A 83 -9.51 -10.84 3.59
C TRP A 83 -8.61 -10.78 2.34
N PRO A 84 -9.00 -10.00 1.33
CA PRO A 84 -8.11 -9.71 0.20
C PRO A 84 -6.83 -9.04 0.71
N ILE A 85 -5.72 -9.28 0.02
CA ILE A 85 -4.60 -8.37 0.15
C ILE A 85 -5.04 -7.05 -0.53
N ALA A 86 -4.86 -5.94 0.18
CA ALA A 86 -5.39 -4.64 -0.25
C ALA A 86 -4.46 -4.00 -1.29
N THR A 87 -4.58 -2.69 -1.50
CA THR A 87 -3.58 -1.93 -2.23
C THR A 87 -2.19 -2.13 -1.59
N ILE A 88 -1.16 -2.15 -2.44
CA ILE A 88 0.20 -2.47 -2.02
C ILE A 88 1.20 -1.42 -2.48
N ALA A 89 2.30 -1.26 -1.76
CA ALA A 89 3.46 -0.48 -2.21
C ALA A 89 4.76 -1.11 -1.72
N HIS A 90 5.84 -0.85 -2.45
CA HIS A 90 7.16 -1.31 -2.05
C HIS A 90 7.83 -0.32 -1.09
N ASN A 91 8.44 -0.81 -0.01
CA ASN A 91 9.09 0.00 1.03
C ASN A 91 10.07 1.04 0.45
N ARG A 92 10.83 0.68 -0.58
CA ARG A 92 11.80 1.59 -1.22
C ARG A 92 11.14 2.74 -1.96
N ASP A 93 9.98 2.52 -2.57
CA ASP A 93 9.30 3.55 -3.35
C ASP A 93 8.65 4.57 -2.42
N ILE A 94 8.11 4.10 -1.30
CA ILE A 94 7.66 4.98 -0.22
C ILE A 94 8.81 5.80 0.34
N ALA A 95 9.96 5.19 0.63
CA ALA A 95 11.14 5.91 1.12
C ALA A 95 11.60 6.99 0.13
N LYS A 96 11.68 6.65 -1.16
CA LYS A 96 11.99 7.61 -2.23
C LYS A 96 10.97 8.75 -2.27
N ALA A 97 9.68 8.45 -2.16
CA ALA A 97 8.65 9.47 -2.18
C ALA A 97 8.74 10.44 -0.98
N HIS A 98 9.15 9.97 0.19
CA HIS A 98 9.42 10.86 1.33
C HIS A 98 10.57 11.81 1.04
N VAL A 99 11.67 11.33 0.44
CA VAL A 99 12.79 12.18 0.03
C VAL A 99 12.37 13.18 -1.05
N LEU A 100 11.66 12.71 -2.08
CA LEU A 100 11.18 13.55 -3.17
C LEU A 100 10.19 14.61 -2.70
N ALA A 101 9.33 14.28 -1.72
CA ALA A 101 8.40 15.24 -1.14
C ALA A 101 9.09 16.44 -0.46
N LEU A 102 10.29 16.24 0.10
CA LEU A 102 11.06 17.30 0.77
C LEU A 102 11.68 18.29 -0.23
N ILE A 103 12.02 17.85 -1.43
CA ILE A 103 12.64 18.68 -2.48
C ILE A 103 11.64 19.11 -3.56
N ALA A 104 10.39 18.65 -3.46
CA ALA A 104 9.32 19.00 -4.37
C ALA A 104 9.09 20.52 -4.34
N PRO A 105 8.88 21.18 -5.49
CA PRO A 105 8.49 22.57 -5.51
C PRO A 105 7.26 22.84 -4.64
N VAL A 106 7.22 24.03 -4.04
CA VAL A 106 6.04 24.51 -3.33
C VAL A 106 4.91 24.67 -4.35
N LEU A 107 3.73 24.15 -4.03
CA LEU A 107 2.56 24.30 -4.91
C LEU A 107 1.97 25.71 -4.80
N PRO A 108 1.19 26.15 -5.81
CA PRO A 108 0.41 27.37 -5.70
C PRO A 108 -0.46 27.41 -4.43
N LYS A 109 -0.73 28.61 -3.92
CA LYS A 109 -1.51 28.82 -2.70
C LYS A 109 -2.89 28.14 -2.83
N GLY A 110 -3.22 27.29 -1.85
CA GLY A 110 -4.50 26.57 -1.78
C GLY A 110 -4.43 25.14 -2.32
N GLU A 111 -3.34 24.76 -2.99
CA GLU A 111 -3.11 23.38 -3.41
C GLU A 111 -2.45 22.54 -2.29
N ARG A 112 -2.65 21.23 -2.33
CA ARG A 112 -2.19 20.29 -1.29
C ARG A 112 -1.40 19.14 -1.90
N LYS A 113 -0.16 18.92 -1.43
CA LYS A 113 0.65 17.75 -1.82
C LYS A 113 0.16 16.50 -1.08
N ARG A 114 -0.65 15.68 -1.76
CA ARG A 114 -1.27 14.45 -1.23
C ARG A 114 -1.09 13.23 -2.16
N PRO A 115 0.15 12.84 -2.51
CA PRO A 115 0.35 11.68 -3.37
C PRO A 115 -0.16 10.38 -2.72
N ILE A 116 -0.81 9.55 -3.53
CA ILE A 116 -1.17 8.17 -3.22
C ILE A 116 -0.18 7.27 -3.95
N LEU A 117 0.62 6.50 -3.21
CA LEU A 117 1.61 5.61 -3.79
C LEU A 117 1.10 4.18 -3.70
N SER A 118 0.54 3.68 -4.79
CA SER A 118 0.03 2.31 -4.89
C SER A 118 0.58 1.66 -6.15
N LEU A 119 1.10 0.45 -6.01
CA LEU A 119 1.50 -0.42 -7.12
C LEU A 119 0.30 -1.24 -7.67
N GLY A 120 -0.90 -1.01 -7.13
CA GLY A 120 -2.12 -1.69 -7.52
C GLY A 120 -2.71 -2.55 -6.40
N LEU A 121 -3.72 -3.32 -6.76
CA LEU A 121 -4.34 -4.33 -5.91
C LEU A 121 -3.61 -5.66 -6.11
N MET A 122 -3.28 -6.34 -5.03
CA MET A 122 -2.77 -7.72 -5.09
C MET A 122 -3.69 -8.57 -4.25
N MET A 123 -4.24 -9.66 -4.76
CA MET A 123 -4.97 -10.62 -3.92
C MET A 123 -3.99 -11.66 -3.35
N TRP A 124 -4.36 -12.35 -2.27
CA TRP A 124 -3.53 -13.45 -1.77
C TRP A 124 -3.37 -14.56 -2.81
N ILE A 125 -4.37 -14.77 -3.67
CA ILE A 125 -4.31 -15.73 -4.78
C ILE A 125 -3.20 -15.35 -5.76
N ASP A 126 -3.05 -14.06 -6.05
CA ASP A 126 -2.05 -13.55 -7.00
C ASP A 126 -0.65 -13.72 -6.42
N ALA A 127 -0.50 -13.45 -5.11
CA ALA A 127 0.74 -13.71 -4.40
C ALA A 127 1.12 -15.20 -4.45
N ILE A 128 0.15 -16.10 -4.31
CA ILE A 128 0.36 -17.55 -4.42
C ILE A 128 0.74 -17.98 -5.83
N ALA A 129 0.03 -17.48 -6.85
CA ALA A 129 0.37 -17.73 -8.24
C ALA A 129 1.78 -17.23 -8.57
N PHE A 130 2.15 -16.05 -8.07
CA PHE A 130 3.49 -15.50 -8.20
C PHE A 130 4.53 -16.37 -7.49
N LEU A 131 4.28 -16.84 -6.27
CA LEU A 131 5.21 -17.71 -5.55
C LEU A 131 5.41 -19.06 -6.26
N LYS A 132 4.35 -19.65 -6.83
CA LYS A 132 4.43 -20.91 -7.61
C LYS A 132 5.22 -20.76 -8.90
N THR A 133 5.09 -19.62 -9.59
CA THR A 133 5.72 -19.39 -10.91
C THR A 133 7.08 -18.71 -10.83
N SER A 134 7.36 -17.98 -9.75
CA SER A 134 8.67 -17.37 -9.53
C SER A 134 9.71 -18.41 -9.12
N GLY A 135 10.98 -18.16 -9.46
CA GLY A 135 12.11 -18.96 -8.97
C GLY A 135 12.30 -18.92 -7.44
N VAL A 136 11.44 -18.19 -6.71
CA VAL A 136 11.43 -18.12 -5.25
C VAL A 136 11.07 -19.49 -4.66
N ALA A 137 10.04 -20.16 -5.16
CA ALA A 137 9.66 -21.51 -4.72
C ALA A 137 10.82 -22.50 -4.79
N ALA A 138 11.58 -22.48 -5.89
CA ALA A 138 12.76 -23.33 -6.06
C ALA A 138 13.85 -23.01 -5.03
N LYS A 139 14.07 -21.72 -4.71
CA LYS A 139 15.03 -21.30 -3.66
C LYS A 139 14.62 -21.79 -2.27
N PHE A 140 13.33 -21.75 -1.95
CA PHE A 140 12.82 -22.31 -0.69
C PHE A 140 12.99 -23.84 -0.64
N LYS A 141 12.68 -24.53 -1.74
CA LYS A 141 12.85 -25.98 -1.85
C LYS A 141 14.31 -26.40 -1.68
N ALA A 142 15.25 -25.67 -2.28
CA ALA A 142 16.69 -25.90 -2.11
C ALA A 142 17.17 -25.75 -0.65
N ARG A 143 16.43 -25.00 0.17
CA ARG A 143 16.68 -24.85 1.62
C ARG A 143 15.88 -25.85 2.47
N GLY A 144 15.26 -26.87 1.87
CA GLY A 144 14.45 -27.86 2.57
C GLY A 144 13.01 -27.43 2.85
N HIS A 145 12.57 -26.28 2.33
CA HIS A 145 11.21 -25.77 2.50
C HIS A 145 10.40 -25.96 1.21
N ASP A 146 9.69 -27.07 1.07
CA ASP A 146 8.72 -27.23 -0.03
C ASP A 146 7.46 -26.40 0.25
N ILE A 147 7.42 -25.17 -0.24
CA ILE A 147 6.25 -24.27 -0.10
C ILE A 147 5.20 -24.55 -1.19
N VAL A 148 5.60 -25.02 -2.38
CA VAL A 148 4.69 -25.18 -3.54
C VAL A 148 3.61 -26.21 -3.28
N THR A 149 3.98 -27.36 -2.70
CA THR A 149 3.05 -28.45 -2.37
C THR A 149 2.02 -28.06 -1.30
N ARG A 150 2.22 -26.94 -0.60
CA ARG A 150 1.33 -26.45 0.47
C ARG A 150 0.41 -25.33 0.01
N LEU A 151 0.81 -24.61 -1.03
CA LEU A 151 0.03 -23.51 -1.56
C LEU A 151 -1.23 -24.09 -2.24
N PRO A 152 -2.44 -23.61 -1.90
CA PRO A 152 -3.70 -24.11 -2.42
C PRO A 152 -3.70 -24.06 -3.93
N GLU A 153 -4.44 -24.98 -4.53
CA GLU A 153 -4.76 -24.86 -5.93
C GLU A 153 -5.54 -23.57 -6.14
N VAL A 154 -5.04 -22.74 -7.04
CA VAL A 154 -5.71 -21.50 -7.43
C VAL A 154 -6.85 -21.93 -8.34
N SER A 155 -7.93 -22.47 -7.76
CA SER A 155 -9.12 -22.81 -8.53
C SER A 155 -9.68 -21.52 -9.14
N ALA A 156 -10.18 -21.61 -10.37
CA ALA A 156 -10.55 -20.46 -11.20
C ALA A 156 -11.61 -19.52 -10.59
N ALA A 157 -12.20 -19.86 -9.45
CA ALA A 157 -13.12 -19.02 -8.68
C ALA A 157 -12.48 -17.69 -8.21
N GLY A 158 -11.15 -17.64 -8.06
CA GLY A 158 -10.45 -16.39 -7.70
C GLY A 158 -10.32 -15.38 -8.84
N LYS A 159 -10.52 -15.78 -10.11
CA LYS A 159 -10.49 -14.86 -11.26
C LYS A 159 -11.73 -13.98 -11.38
N GLN A 160 -12.82 -14.30 -10.69
CA GLN A 160 -14.10 -13.59 -10.85
C GLN A 160 -14.25 -12.35 -9.96
N VAL A 161 -13.42 -12.17 -8.94
CA VAL A 161 -13.43 -10.94 -8.12
C VAL A 161 -12.53 -9.88 -8.77
N GLY A 162 -12.93 -9.47 -9.98
CA GLY A 162 -12.54 -8.21 -10.60
C GLY A 162 -11.04 -7.96 -10.79
N HIS A 163 -10.49 -8.47 -11.90
CA HIS A 163 -9.66 -7.61 -12.76
C HIS A 163 -10.55 -6.47 -13.31
N GLN A 164 -11.02 -5.57 -12.45
CA GLN A 164 -11.28 -4.22 -12.94
C GLN A 164 -9.89 -3.63 -13.13
N SER A 165 -9.54 -3.31 -14.37
CA SER A 165 -8.33 -2.57 -14.70
C SER A 165 -8.39 -1.22 -13.98
N TYR A 166 -7.91 -1.18 -12.74
CA TYR A 166 -7.57 0.09 -12.11
C TYR A 166 -6.31 0.55 -12.83
N GLY A 167 -6.42 1.67 -13.55
CA GLY A 167 -5.42 2.16 -14.48
C GLY A 167 -4.01 2.03 -13.91
N GLU A 168 -3.10 1.53 -14.75
CA GLU A 168 -1.68 1.49 -14.46
C GLU A 168 -1.24 2.87 -13.97
N CYS A 169 -0.80 2.98 -12.71
CA CYS A 169 -0.01 4.12 -12.26
C CYS A 169 1.42 3.96 -12.77
N THR A 170 1.59 3.83 -14.08
CA THR A 170 2.89 3.86 -14.76
C THR A 170 3.12 5.29 -15.21
N GLY A 171 3.89 6.03 -14.42
CA GLY A 171 4.25 7.42 -14.72
C GLY A 171 5.19 8.00 -13.68
N PHE A 172 6.38 7.41 -13.56
CA PHE A 172 7.55 8.14 -13.06
C PHE A 172 8.29 8.64 -14.29
N GLU A 173 7.88 9.79 -14.83
CA GLU A 173 8.74 10.51 -15.77
C GLU A 173 9.67 11.42 -14.96
N GLU A 174 10.94 11.42 -15.35
CA GLU A 174 11.97 12.30 -14.83
C GLU A 174 11.56 13.77 -15.10
N GLY A 175 10.89 14.41 -14.15
CA GLY A 175 10.58 15.84 -14.28
C GLY A 175 9.39 16.41 -13.50
N GLY A 176 8.55 15.60 -12.84
CA GLY A 176 7.38 16.17 -12.16
C GLY A 176 6.72 15.25 -11.16
N LEU A 177 6.51 15.77 -9.95
CA LEU A 177 5.86 15.07 -8.84
C LEU A 177 4.34 15.25 -8.95
N TYR A 178 3.70 14.67 -9.97
CA TYR A 178 2.24 14.70 -10.08
C TYR A 178 1.68 13.38 -10.59
N SER A 179 1.04 12.63 -9.69
CA SER A 179 -0.14 11.85 -10.04
C SER A 179 -1.31 12.40 -9.21
N VAL A 180 -2.13 13.25 -9.84
CA VAL A 180 -3.44 13.61 -9.30
C VAL A 180 -4.40 12.50 -9.73
N ALA A 181 -4.62 11.51 -8.86
CA ALA A 181 -5.78 10.65 -9.02
C ALA A 181 -7.04 11.48 -8.68
N ARG A 182 -7.69 12.05 -9.69
CA ARG A 182 -9.04 12.62 -9.53
C ARG A 182 -10.00 11.46 -9.32
N TYR A 183 -10.56 11.36 -8.12
CA TYR A 183 -11.70 10.50 -7.83
C TYR A 183 -12.97 11.24 -8.29
N SER A 184 -13.53 10.90 -9.46
CA SER A 184 -14.92 11.25 -9.78
C SER A 184 -15.80 10.05 -9.45
N ALA A 185 -16.55 10.15 -8.35
CA ALA A 185 -17.63 9.22 -8.07
C ALA A 185 -18.77 9.48 -9.07
N GLY A 186 -18.93 8.57 -10.03
CA GLY A 186 -20.13 8.46 -10.86
C GLY A 186 -20.05 9.12 -12.24
N GLY A 187 -20.44 8.34 -13.26
CA GLY A 187 -20.90 8.84 -14.56
C GLY A 187 -19.81 9.06 -15.60
N ASP A 188 -20.03 8.49 -16.78
CA ASP A 188 -19.24 8.64 -18.00
C ASP A 188 -18.69 10.06 -18.22
N ALA A 189 -17.38 10.18 -18.43
CA ALA A 189 -16.82 11.36 -19.07
C ALA A 189 -15.57 11.01 -19.89
N GLN A 190 -15.71 11.34 -21.17
CA GLN A 190 -14.80 11.13 -22.28
C GLN A 190 -13.42 11.77 -22.09
N LEU A 191 -12.42 11.13 -22.70
CA LEU A 191 -11.17 11.76 -23.12
C LEU A 191 -11.48 12.95 -24.04
N ALA A 192 -11.26 14.16 -23.56
CA ALA A 192 -11.07 15.35 -24.39
C ALA A 192 -9.84 16.08 -23.85
N GLY A 193 -8.83 16.22 -24.71
CA GLY A 193 -7.45 16.45 -24.31
C GLY A 193 -7.12 17.86 -23.86
N LEU A 194 -5.83 18.09 -23.69
CA LEU A 194 -5.18 19.40 -23.78
C LEU A 194 -3.69 19.14 -24.05
N ARG A 195 -3.19 19.94 -24.99
CA ARG A 195 -1.87 19.93 -25.63
C ARG A 195 -0.72 20.12 -24.65
#